data_AF-A0ABD0Z4F5-F1
#
_entry.id   AF-A0ABD0Z4F5-F1
#
_cell.length_a   1.000
_cell.length_b   1.000
_cell.length_c   1.000
_cell.angle_alpha   90.00
_cell.angle_beta   90.00
_cell.angle_gamma   90.00
#
_symmetry.space_group_name_H-M   'P 1'
#
loop_
_entity.id
_entity.type
_entity.pdbx_description
1 polymer ?
#
loop_
_entity_poly.entity_id
_entity_poly.type
_entity_poly.pdbx_seq_one_letter_code
_entity_poly.pdbx_strand_id
1 'polypeptide(L)'
;MDGRFLLLLLVAKLASQNPLSPDTVKLYHDITSGKGLYSPYDKITLLNVTNFKSTLFNESNSRAWVVEFYNSWCGHCHRFAPIWKSLAADISGKANSNPV
;
A
#
# COMPACT_ATOMS: atom_id res chain seq x y z
N MET A 1 37.30 38.79 11.50
CA MET A 1 36.39 38.02 10.60
C MET A 1 36.87 36.58 10.65
N ASP A 2 36.45 35.86 11.69
CA ASP A 2 37.03 34.57 12.04
C ASP A 2 36.61 33.48 11.05
N GLY A 3 37.58 32.71 10.55
CA GLY A 3 37.36 31.58 9.63
C GLY A 3 36.42 30.48 10.15
N ARG A 4 36.03 30.53 11.43
CA ARG A 4 34.95 29.71 12.00
C ARG A 4 33.58 30.03 11.37
N PHE A 5 33.34 31.29 10.99
CA PHE A 5 32.10 31.72 10.34
C PHE A 5 32.00 31.22 8.89
N LEU A 6 33.12 31.20 8.16
CA LEU A 6 33.19 30.66 6.79
C LEU A 6 32.98 29.14 6.76
N LEU A 7 33.56 28.41 7.73
CA LEU A 7 33.39 26.96 7.81
C LEU A 7 31.93 26.56 8.12
N LEU A 8 31.25 27.32 9.00
CA LEU A 8 29.83 27.11 9.30
C LEU A 8 28.93 27.35 8.07
N LEU A 9 29.22 28.39 7.28
CA LEU A 9 28.48 28.67 6.04
C LEU A 9 28.70 27.60 4.97
N LEU A 10 29.90 27.01 4.91
CA LEU A 10 30.24 25.96 3.96
C LEU A 10 29.54 24.63 4.30
N VAL A 11 29.43 24.29 5.58
CA VAL A 11 28.67 23.12 6.06
C VAL A 11 27.17 23.28 5.78
N ALA A 12 26.60 24.47 5.98
CA ALA A 12 25.19 24.74 5.72
C ALA A 12 24.80 24.57 4.23
N LYS A 13 25.73 24.82 3.30
CA LYS A 13 25.51 24.68 1.85
C LYS A 13 25.62 23.23 1.34
N LEU A 14 26.31 22.36 2.09
CA LEU A 14 26.49 20.94 1.75
C LEU A 14 25.30 20.07 2.20
N ALA A 15 24.48 20.55 3.15
CA ALA A 15 23.18 19.97 3.46
C ALA A 15 22.15 20.34 2.38
N SER A 16 22.38 19.84 1.16
CA SER A 16 21.40 19.84 0.07
C SER A 16 20.20 18.99 0.49
N GLN A 17 19.28 19.59 1.24
CA GLN A 17 17.92 19.09 1.40
C GLN A 17 17.25 19.22 0.03
N ASN A 18 17.45 18.22 -0.84
CA ASN A 18 16.45 18.01 -1.88
C ASN A 18 15.17 17.63 -1.13
N PRO A 19 14.12 18.47 -1.16
CA PRO A 19 12.88 18.12 -0.49
C PRO A 19 12.41 16.79 -1.10
N LEU A 20 12.17 15.80 -0.24
CA LEU A 20 11.55 14.55 -0.65
C LEU A 20 10.25 14.88 -1.38
N SER A 21 9.94 14.14 -2.45
CA SER A 21 8.69 14.38 -3.16
C SER A 21 7.50 14.23 -2.19
N PRO A 22 6.42 15.01 -2.36
CA PRO A 22 5.23 14.88 -1.54
C PRO A 22 4.73 13.43 -1.44
N ASP A 23 4.89 12.66 -2.52
CA ASP A 23 4.54 11.25 -2.60
C ASP A 23 5.38 10.37 -1.67
N THR A 24 6.69 10.63 -1.56
CA THR A 24 7.58 9.90 -0.66
C THR A 24 7.27 10.21 0.81
N VAL A 25 6.94 11.47 1.13
CA VAL A 25 6.54 11.86 2.50
C VAL A 25 5.24 11.17 2.91
N LYS A 26 4.25 11.17 2.00
CA LYS A 26 2.98 10.45 2.21
C LYS A 26 3.19 8.95 2.38
N LEU A 27 4.05 8.36 1.54
CA LEU A 27 4.43 6.95 1.64
C LEU A 27 5.01 6.64 3.02
N TYR A 28 5.99 7.40 3.50
CA TYR A 28 6.59 7.20 4.82
C TYR A 28 5.57 7.30 5.96
N HIS A 29 4.65 8.26 5.89
CA HIS A 29 3.58 8.41 6.88
C HIS A 29 2.58 7.24 6.86
N ASP A 30 2.19 6.75 5.68
CA ASP A 30 1.28 5.62 5.54
C ASP A 30 1.93 4.32 6.08
N ILE A 31 3.24 4.17 5.90
CA ILE A 31 4.02 3.05 6.44
C ILE A 31 4.10 3.10 7.96
N THR A 32 4.42 4.26 8.54
CA THR A 32 4.54 4.43 10.00
C THR A 32 3.19 4.38 10.71
N SER A 33 2.11 4.76 10.03
CA SER A 33 0.74 4.66 10.55
C SER A 33 0.09 3.28 10.34
N GLY A 34 0.79 2.33 9.70
CA GLY A 34 0.26 0.99 9.42
C GLY A 34 -0.95 1.01 8.48
N LYS A 35 -1.10 2.08 7.70
CA LYS A 35 -2.21 2.24 6.76
C LYS A 35 -1.88 1.40 5.52
N GLY A 36 -2.63 0.31 5.33
CA GLY A 36 -2.49 -0.56 4.16
C GLY A 36 -2.89 0.16 2.85
N LEU A 37 -2.64 -0.50 1.71
CA LEU A 37 -3.04 0.03 0.38
C LEU A 37 -4.55 -0.08 0.12
N TYR A 38 -5.24 -0.86 0.97
CA TYR A 38 -6.65 -1.21 0.86
C TYR A 38 -7.42 -0.81 2.11
N SER A 39 -8.71 -0.58 1.96
CA SER A 39 -9.64 -0.15 3.01
C SER A 39 -10.88 -1.03 3.05
N PRO A 40 -11.64 -1.02 4.16
CA PRO A 40 -12.93 -1.71 4.25
C PRO A 40 -13.99 -1.22 3.25
N TYR A 41 -13.78 -0.07 2.60
CA TYR A 41 -14.68 0.47 1.58
C TYR A 41 -14.41 -0.09 0.18
N ASP A 42 -13.23 -0.69 -0.04
CA ASP A 42 -12.91 -1.37 -1.28
C ASP A 42 -13.64 -2.72 -1.35
N LYS A 43 -13.93 -3.24 -2.55
CA LYS A 43 -14.57 -4.56 -2.75
C LYS A 43 -13.60 -5.73 -2.52
N ILE A 44 -12.75 -5.63 -1.50
CA ILE A 44 -11.64 -6.55 -1.20
C ILE A 44 -11.79 -7.05 0.24
N THR A 45 -11.65 -8.36 0.44
CA THR A 45 -11.58 -8.95 1.78
C THR A 45 -10.17 -8.78 2.35
N LEU A 46 -10.04 -8.01 3.43
CA LEU A 46 -8.75 -7.83 4.12
C LEU A 46 -8.40 -9.07 4.94
N LEU A 47 -7.32 -9.73 4.54
CA LEU A 47 -6.81 -10.91 5.23
C LEU A 47 -5.72 -10.53 6.25
N ASN A 48 -5.76 -11.18 7.40
CA ASN A 48 -4.77 -11.07 8.46
C ASN A 48 -4.48 -12.46 9.05
N VAL A 49 -3.53 -12.53 9.97
CA VAL A 49 -3.11 -13.79 10.59
C VAL A 49 -4.24 -14.51 11.35
N THR A 50 -5.29 -13.80 11.78
CA THR A 50 -6.39 -14.39 12.55
C THR A 50 -7.55 -14.88 11.69
N ASN A 51 -7.75 -14.31 10.49
CA ASN A 51 -8.87 -14.63 9.61
C ASN A 51 -8.46 -15.39 8.32
N PHE A 52 -7.17 -15.50 7.99
CA PHE A 52 -6.71 -16.10 6.75
C PHE A 52 -7.19 -17.55 6.59
N LYS A 53 -6.97 -18.38 7.61
CA LYS A 53 -7.31 -19.81 7.58
C LYS A 53 -8.82 -20.02 7.48
N SER A 54 -9.59 -19.32 8.31
CA SER A 54 -11.04 -19.45 8.34
C SER A 54 -11.74 -18.87 7.11
N THR A 55 -11.14 -17.88 6.44
CA THR A 55 -11.71 -17.26 5.23
C THR A 55 -11.47 -18.12 3.98
N LEU A 56 -10.23 -18.59 3.79
CA LEU A 56 -9.83 -19.26 2.55
C LEU A 56 -10.13 -20.76 2.52
N PHE A 57 -10.08 -21.44 3.68
CA PHE A 57 -10.22 -22.91 3.76
C PHE A 57 -11.56 -23.35 4.37
N ASN A 58 -12.57 -22.49 4.36
CA ASN A 58 -13.91 -22.90 4.80
C ASN A 58 -14.54 -23.81 3.75
N GLU A 59 -14.73 -25.09 4.09
CA GLU A 59 -15.30 -26.12 3.22
C GLU A 59 -16.72 -25.81 2.74
N SER A 60 -17.44 -24.94 3.45
CA SER A 60 -18.79 -24.49 3.05
C SER A 60 -18.76 -23.41 1.95
N ASN A 61 -17.59 -22.86 1.61
CA ASN A 61 -17.42 -21.85 0.57
C ASN A 61 -16.74 -22.45 -0.66
N SER A 62 -17.51 -22.96 -1.63
CA SER A 62 -17.01 -23.37 -2.95
C SER A 62 -16.64 -22.17 -3.84
N ARG A 63 -15.79 -21.26 -3.35
CA ARG A 63 -15.33 -20.07 -4.06
C ARG A 63 -13.84 -20.19 -4.39
N ALA A 64 -13.47 -19.83 -5.62
CA ALA A 64 -12.07 -19.61 -5.96
C ALA A 64 -11.62 -18.25 -5.38
N TRP A 65 -10.39 -18.22 -4.85
CA TRP A 65 -9.80 -17.01 -4.29
C TRP A 65 -8.58 -16.58 -5.10
N VAL A 66 -8.46 -15.28 -5.36
CA VAL A 66 -7.22 -14.66 -5.81
C VAL A 66 -6.71 -13.81 -4.65
N VAL A 67 -5.49 -14.10 -4.19
CA VAL A 67 -4.91 -13.46 -2.99
C VAL A 67 -3.64 -12.72 -3.41
N GLU A 68 -3.58 -11.41 -3.13
CA GLU A 68 -2.38 -10.62 -3.31
C GLU A 68 -1.61 -10.52 -1.98
N PHE A 69 -0.37 -11.02 -1.99
CA PHE A 69 0.59 -10.77 -0.93
C PHE A 69 1.40 -9.53 -1.30
N TYR A 70 1.23 -8.45 -0.55
CA TYR A 70 1.86 -7.16 -0.84
C TYR A 70 2.52 -6.56 0.41
N ASN A 71 3.23 -5.45 0.22
CA ASN A 71 3.71 -4.64 1.33
C ASN A 71 3.34 -3.16 1.15
N SER A 72 2.92 -2.49 2.23
CA SER A 72 2.41 -1.10 2.19
C SER A 72 3.47 -0.05 1.87
N TRP A 73 4.75 -0.41 1.85
CA TRP A 73 5.85 0.45 1.44
C TRP A 73 6.42 0.15 0.05
N CYS A 74 5.96 -0.93 -0.59
CA CYS A 74 6.54 -1.36 -1.86
C CYS A 74 6.01 -0.51 -3.02
N GLY A 75 6.88 0.23 -3.69
CA GLY A 75 6.49 1.10 -4.82
C GLY A 75 5.79 0.38 -5.97
N HIS A 76 6.10 -0.90 -6.23
CA HIS A 76 5.37 -1.71 -7.20
C HIS A 76 3.93 -2.00 -6.75
N CYS A 77 3.74 -2.33 -5.46
CA CYS A 77 2.42 -2.58 -4.88
C CYS A 77 1.57 -1.31 -4.92
N HIS A 78 2.15 -0.14 -4.64
CA HIS A 78 1.45 1.15 -4.80
C HIS A 78 0.92 1.36 -6.21
N ARG A 79 1.73 1.06 -7.23
CA ARG A 79 1.30 1.17 -8.63
C ARG A 79 0.26 0.12 -9.02
N PHE A 80 0.30 -1.07 -8.40
CA PHE A 80 -0.60 -2.17 -8.71
C PHE A 80 -1.94 -2.10 -7.95
N ALA A 81 -1.98 -1.48 -6.78
CA ALA A 81 -3.18 -1.31 -5.96
C ALA A 81 -4.43 -0.81 -6.72
N PRO A 82 -4.37 0.22 -7.59
CA PRO A 82 -5.55 0.63 -8.37
C PRO A 82 -6.04 -0.46 -9.34
N ILE A 83 -5.13 -1.24 -9.92
CA ILE A 83 -5.47 -2.36 -10.82
C ILE A 83 -6.16 -3.47 -10.02
N TRP A 84 -5.63 -3.80 -8.84
CA TRP A 84 -6.22 -4.80 -7.95
C TRP A 84 -7.64 -4.41 -7.50
N LYS A 85 -7.86 -3.12 -7.19
CA LYS A 85 -9.20 -2.59 -6.86
C LYS A 85 -10.18 -2.73 -8.04
N SER A 86 -9.73 -2.43 -9.25
CA SER A 86 -10.55 -2.60 -10.46
C SER A 86 -10.92 -4.07 -10.67
N LEU A 87 -9.93 -4.98 -10.58
CA LEU A 87 -10.15 -6.42 -10.70
C LEU A 87 -11.17 -6.91 -9.69
N ALA A 88 -11.04 -6.49 -8.42
CA ALA A 88 -11.97 -6.86 -7.35
C ALA A 88 -13.40 -6.37 -7.63
N ALA A 89 -13.55 -5.15 -8.16
CA ALA A 89 -14.84 -4.62 -8.58
C ALA A 89 -15.47 -5.48 -9.70
N ASP A 90 -14.69 -5.82 -10.74
CA ASP A 90 -15.16 -6.58 -11.89
C ASP A 90 -15.63 -8.00 -11.54
N ILE A 91 -14.92 -8.68 -10.63
CA ILE A 91 -15.28 -10.03 -10.21
C ILE A 91 -16.40 -10.03 -9.17
N SER A 92 -16.50 -8.99 -8.34
CA SER A 92 -17.59 -8.86 -7.35
C SER A 92 -18.97 -8.73 -7.99
N GLY A 93 -19.03 -8.14 -9.19
CA GLY A 93 -20.26 -8.04 -10.00
C GLY A 93 -20.59 -9.28 -10.84
N LYS A 94 -19.71 -10.30 -10.87
CA LYS A 94 -19.94 -11.58 -11.57
C LYS A 94 -20.29 -12.73 -10.62
N ALA A 95 -20.00 -12.60 -9.32
CA ALA A 95 -20.36 -13.61 -8.32
C ALA A 95 -21.89 -13.78 -8.13
N ASN A 96 -22.70 -12.84 -8.67
CA ASN A 96 -24.15 -12.82 -8.64
C ASN A 96 -24.81 -12.91 -10.03
N SER A 97 -24.03 -13.04 -11.12
CA SER A 97 -24.58 -13.38 -12.43
C SER A 97 -24.50 -14.89 -12.60
N ASN A 98 -25.66 -15.55 -12.67
CA ASN A 98 -25.81 -16.96 -13.05
C ASN A 98 -24.85 -17.31 -14.20
N PRO A 99 -24.18 -18.47 -14.16
CA PRO A 99 -23.45 -18.95 -15.34
C PRO A 99 -24.46 -19.15 -16.47
N VAL A 100 -24.23 -18.50 -17.60
CA VAL A 100 -24.88 -18.82 -18.88
C VAL A 100 -24.17 -20.02 -19.48
#